data_AF-A0A255TEF2-F1
#
_entry.id   AF-A0A255TEF2-F1
#
_cell.length_a   1.000
_cell.length_b   1.000
_cell.length_c   1.000
_cell.angle_alpha   90.00
_cell.angle_beta   90.00
_cell.angle_gamma   90.00
#
_symmetry.space_group_name_H-M   'P 1'
#
loop_
_entity.id
_entity.type
_entity.pdbx_description
1 polymer ?
#
loop_
_entity_poly.entity_id
_entity_poly.type
_entity_poly.pdbx_seq_one_letter_code
_entity_poly.pdbx_strand_id
1 'polypeptide(L)'
;MDTRKQQLREVRPEDFDADALLRAAREGRLFIAPAVEKHPLTEVLDYVERIREYATNPHVREIWEAILSHEQLAPLFYLTRYSHQRGQINWYRVTAVVIVLREKGVYRQDMTAVQLHKRLEGTNRVTNRYNGISRYLLERRELNFVRQIVERFSH
;
A
#
# COMPACT_ATOMS: atom_id res chain seq x y z
N MET A 1 5.85 -29.94 -13.30
CA MET A 1 6.42 -28.85 -14.13
C MET A 1 7.08 -27.85 -13.20
N ASP A 2 8.41 -27.90 -13.10
CA ASP A 2 9.19 -26.90 -12.36
C ASP A 2 9.26 -25.61 -13.18
N THR A 3 8.49 -24.60 -12.81
CA THR A 3 8.71 -23.24 -13.28
C THR A 3 9.99 -22.71 -12.63
N ARG A 4 11.13 -22.91 -13.31
CA ARG A 4 12.38 -22.21 -12.98
C ARG A 4 12.07 -20.71 -13.02
N LYS A 5 12.14 -20.04 -11.86
CA LYS A 5 12.07 -18.58 -11.80
C LYS A 5 13.15 -18.04 -12.74
N GLN A 6 12.76 -17.26 -13.74
CA GLN A 6 13.70 -16.51 -14.57
C GLN A 6 14.54 -15.64 -13.61
N GLN A 7 15.82 -15.97 -13.50
CA GLN A 7 16.78 -15.12 -12.83
C GLN A 7 17.02 -13.92 -13.74
N LEU A 8 16.57 -12.75 -13.31
CA LEU A 8 16.89 -11.51 -13.99
C LEU A 8 18.41 -11.30 -13.89
N ARG A 9 19.08 -11.18 -15.03
CA ARG A 9 20.49 -10.81 -15.10
C ARG A 9 20.60 -9.30 -15.18
N GLU A 10 21.56 -8.75 -14.47
CA GLU A 10 21.98 -7.36 -14.63
C GLU A 10 22.48 -7.17 -16.07
N VAL A 11 21.94 -6.17 -16.77
CA VAL A 11 22.36 -5.79 -18.11
C VAL A 11 23.45 -4.73 -17.96
N ARG A 12 24.66 -5.02 -18.44
CA ARG A 12 25.74 -4.04 -18.46
C ARG A 12 25.47 -3.00 -19.54
N PRO A 13 25.98 -1.76 -19.42
CA PRO A 13 25.79 -0.73 -20.43
C PRO A 13 26.25 -1.16 -21.84
N GLU A 14 27.29 -1.98 -21.91
CA GLU A 14 27.82 -2.56 -23.16
C GLU A 14 26.91 -3.62 -23.81
N ASP A 15 26.04 -4.26 -23.02
CA ASP A 15 25.03 -5.23 -23.49
C ASP A 15 23.69 -4.55 -23.82
N PHE A 16 23.59 -3.23 -23.57
CA PHE A 16 22.36 -2.47 -23.71
C PHE A 16 22.21 -1.94 -25.14
N ASP A 17 21.49 -2.69 -25.98
CA ASP A 17 21.16 -2.28 -27.34
C ASP A 17 20.05 -1.22 -27.36
N ALA A 18 20.47 0.04 -27.23
CA ALA A 18 19.58 1.20 -27.30
C ALA A 18 18.87 1.31 -28.68
N ASP A 19 19.50 0.86 -29.77
CA ASP A 19 18.93 0.93 -31.11
C ASP A 19 17.82 -0.10 -31.33
N ALA A 20 17.92 -1.28 -30.71
CA ALA A 20 16.85 -2.26 -30.69
C ALA A 20 15.62 -1.76 -29.89
N LEU A 21 15.84 -1.11 -28.74
CA LEU A 21 14.77 -0.49 -27.95
C LEU A 21 14.07 0.64 -28.71
N LEU A 22 14.83 1.50 -29.38
CA LEU A 22 14.28 2.58 -30.20
C LEU A 22 13.50 2.04 -31.42
N ARG A 23 13.97 0.96 -32.06
CA ARG A 23 13.20 0.27 -33.11
C ARG A 23 11.91 -0.31 -32.57
N ALA A 24 11.95 -1.03 -31.44
CA ALA A 24 10.75 -1.58 -30.82
C ALA A 24 9.73 -0.49 -30.44
N ALA A 25 10.20 0.67 -29.98
CA ALA A 25 9.34 1.82 -29.71
C ALA A 25 8.70 2.41 -30.98
N ARG A 26 9.48 2.56 -32.05
CA ARG A 26 8.98 3.04 -33.37
C ARG A 26 7.97 2.09 -34.00
N GLU A 27 8.14 0.79 -33.79
CA GLU A 27 7.22 -0.25 -34.26
C GLU A 27 5.96 -0.39 -33.38
N GLY A 28 5.80 0.45 -32.34
CA GLY A 28 4.65 0.41 -31.43
C GLY A 28 4.63 -0.80 -30.50
N ARG A 29 5.74 -1.55 -30.42
CA ARG A 29 5.88 -2.75 -29.57
C ARG A 29 6.38 -2.42 -28.17
N LEU A 30 6.83 -1.19 -27.95
CA LEU A 30 7.36 -0.70 -26.68
C LEU A 30 6.81 0.71 -26.43
N PHE A 31 6.15 0.91 -25.28
CA PHE A 31 5.77 2.24 -24.80
C PHE A 31 6.59 2.55 -23.55
N ILE A 32 7.47 3.56 -23.64
CA ILE A 32 8.23 4.04 -22.50
C ILE A 32 7.37 5.10 -21.81
N ALA A 33 6.65 4.69 -20.77
CA ALA A 33 5.96 5.64 -19.92
C ALA A 33 7.01 6.44 -19.11
N PRO A 34 6.87 7.76 -18.96
CA PRO A 34 7.67 8.49 -17.98
C PRO A 34 7.45 7.84 -16.61
N ALA A 35 8.55 7.54 -15.91
CA ALA A 35 8.48 7.10 -14.54
C ALA A 35 7.91 8.26 -13.72
N VAL A 36 6.59 8.27 -13.51
CA VAL A 36 5.97 9.16 -12.55
C VAL A 36 6.45 8.64 -11.20
N GLU A 37 7.38 9.35 -10.56
CA GLU A 37 7.64 9.16 -9.13
C GLU A 37 6.31 9.44 -8.42
N LYS A 38 5.52 8.38 -8.21
CA LYS A 38 4.31 8.48 -7.42
C LYS A 38 4.76 8.86 -6.02
N HIS A 39 4.21 9.96 -5.52
CA HIS A 39 4.40 10.32 -4.13
C HIS A 39 4.00 9.11 -3.28
N PRO A 40 4.81 8.66 -2.31
CA PRO A 40 4.55 7.39 -1.62
C PRO A 40 3.17 7.32 -0.93
N LEU A 41 2.62 8.48 -0.54
CA LEU A 41 1.24 8.61 -0.05
C LEU A 41 0.20 8.16 -1.09
N THR A 42 0.39 8.51 -2.37
CA THR A 42 -0.48 8.10 -3.48
C THR A 42 -0.48 6.59 -3.67
N GLU A 43 0.65 5.93 -3.45
CA GLU A 43 0.73 4.46 -3.57
C GLU A 43 -0.07 3.77 -2.44
N VAL A 44 -0.03 4.30 -1.21
CA VAL A 44 -0.90 3.78 -0.13
C VAL A 44 -2.37 4.05 -0.44
N LEU A 45 -2.72 5.24 -0.92
CA LEU A 45 -4.10 5.59 -1.30
C LEU A 45 -4.63 4.68 -2.41
N ASP A 46 -3.88 4.51 -3.49
CA ASP A 46 -4.21 3.58 -4.60
C ASP A 46 -4.39 2.15 -4.10
N TYR A 47 -3.59 1.75 -3.11
CA TYR A 47 -3.66 0.42 -2.52
C TYR A 47 -4.94 0.19 -1.70
N VAL A 48 -5.31 1.14 -0.84
CA VAL A 48 -6.51 1.04 0.01
C VAL A 48 -7.80 1.31 -0.76
N GLU A 49 -7.73 1.99 -1.91
CA GLU A 49 -8.88 2.18 -2.81
C GLU A 49 -9.48 0.83 -3.26
N ARG A 50 -8.69 -0.24 -3.30
CA ARG A 50 -9.13 -1.61 -3.64
C ARG A 50 -10.23 -2.15 -2.71
N ILE A 51 -10.34 -1.63 -1.49
CA ILE A 51 -11.36 -2.03 -0.52
C ILE A 51 -12.41 -0.95 -0.28
N ARG A 52 -12.44 0.11 -1.10
CA ARG A 52 -13.40 1.22 -0.97
C ARG A 52 -14.85 0.76 -1.03
N GLU A 53 -15.17 -0.24 -1.85
CA GLU A 53 -16.52 -0.81 -1.94
C GLU A 53 -17.03 -1.41 -0.61
N TYR A 54 -16.12 -1.70 0.33
CA TYR A 54 -16.45 -2.22 1.66
C TYR A 54 -16.45 -1.13 2.74
N ALA A 55 -16.24 0.13 2.37
CA ALA A 55 -16.33 1.25 3.30
C ALA A 55 -17.79 1.54 3.66
N THR A 56 -18.04 1.74 4.95
CA THR A 56 -19.32 2.20 5.49
C THR A 56 -19.33 3.71 5.73
N ASN A 57 -18.16 4.31 5.94
CA ASN A 57 -18.01 5.75 6.07
C ASN A 57 -17.76 6.38 4.67
N PRO A 58 -18.55 7.39 4.24
CA PRO A 58 -18.39 8.03 2.94
C PRO A 58 -17.06 8.80 2.80
N HIS A 59 -16.47 9.22 3.93
CA HIS A 59 -15.22 9.96 4.02
C HIS A 59 -13.98 9.07 4.18
N VAL A 60 -14.06 7.79 3.81
CA VAL A 60 -12.94 6.83 3.99
C VAL A 60 -11.64 7.30 3.35
N ARG A 61 -11.71 8.01 2.22
CA ARG A 61 -10.55 8.54 1.53
C ARG A 61 -9.90 9.66 2.33
N GLU A 62 -10.70 10.59 2.82
CA GLU A 62 -10.28 11.73 3.64
C GLU A 62 -9.71 11.27 4.99
N ILE A 63 -10.26 10.21 5.57
CA ILE A 63 -9.70 9.55 6.76
C ILE A 63 -8.29 9.03 6.47
N TRP A 64 -8.08 8.35 5.33
CA TRP A 64 -6.74 7.88 4.95
C TRP A 64 -5.78 9.01 4.67
N GLU A 65 -6.20 10.05 3.93
CA GLU A 65 -5.40 11.23 3.68
C GLU A 65 -4.98 11.89 5.01
N ALA A 66 -5.90 12.04 5.96
CA ALA A 66 -5.60 12.58 7.29
C ALA A 66 -4.63 11.69 8.09
N ILE A 67 -4.75 10.36 8.02
CA ILE A 67 -3.81 9.42 8.67
C ILE A 67 -2.42 9.54 8.05
N LEU A 68 -2.35 9.57 6.72
CA LEU A 68 -1.09 9.60 5.96
C LEU A 68 -0.40 10.97 6.04
N SER A 69 -1.13 12.04 6.31
CA SER A 69 -0.59 13.38 6.55
C SER A 69 -0.34 13.70 8.03
N HIS A 70 -0.73 12.82 8.96
CA HIS A 70 -0.53 13.06 10.39
C HIS A 70 0.95 12.91 10.77
N GLU A 71 1.56 13.95 11.32
CA GLU A 71 3.00 14.04 11.62
C GLU A 71 3.56 12.83 12.37
N GLN A 72 2.79 12.28 13.32
CA GLN A 72 3.24 11.16 14.16
C GLN A 72 2.88 9.78 13.59
N LEU A 73 1.95 9.70 12.62
CA LEU A 73 1.55 8.42 12.02
C LEU A 73 2.26 8.19 10.69
N ALA A 74 2.44 9.23 9.88
CA ALA A 74 3.07 9.17 8.57
C ALA A 74 4.42 8.42 8.58
N PRO A 75 5.34 8.65 9.53
CA PRO A 75 6.62 7.94 9.57
C PRO A 75 6.49 6.42 9.74
N LEU A 76 5.40 5.94 10.33
CA LEU A 76 5.18 4.50 10.57
C LEU A 76 4.95 3.72 9.27
N PHE A 77 4.45 4.40 8.23
CA PHE A 77 4.16 3.79 6.93
C PHE A 77 5.41 3.55 6.09
N TYR A 78 6.60 3.94 6.57
CA TYR A 78 7.86 3.77 5.86
C TYR A 78 8.84 2.93 6.67
N LEU A 79 9.53 2.01 6.01
CA LEU A 79 10.63 1.28 6.64
C LEU A 79 11.82 2.24 6.83
N THR A 80 12.12 2.55 8.09
CA THR A 80 13.11 3.57 8.49
C THR A 80 14.55 3.26 8.10
N ARG A 81 14.87 2.03 7.65
CA ARG A 81 16.21 1.67 7.14
C ARG A 81 16.64 2.48 5.90
N TYR A 82 15.72 3.12 5.18
CA TYR A 82 16.01 3.82 3.93
C TYR A 82 15.46 5.26 3.84
N SER A 83 15.35 5.96 4.99
CA SER A 83 14.80 7.31 5.18
C SER A 83 13.28 7.40 5.37
N HIS A 84 12.85 8.40 6.16
CA HIS A 84 11.46 8.62 6.59
C HIS A 84 10.50 9.11 5.49
N GLN A 85 11.00 9.42 4.28
CA GLN A 85 10.21 10.02 3.20
C GLN A 85 10.45 9.38 1.82
N ARG A 86 11.45 8.50 1.68
CA ARG A 86 11.76 7.74 0.45
C ARG A 86 11.96 6.24 0.70
N GLY A 87 11.56 5.76 1.88
CA GLY A 87 11.66 4.35 2.25
C GLY A 87 10.58 3.48 1.61
N GLN A 88 10.85 2.19 1.51
CA GLN A 88 9.85 1.20 1.10
C GLN A 88 8.62 1.27 2.03
N ILE A 89 7.43 1.26 1.44
CA ILE A 89 6.16 1.28 2.18
C ILE A 89 6.06 0.05 3.08
N ASN A 90 5.71 0.30 4.34
CA ASN A 90 5.42 -0.72 5.33
C ASN A 90 3.97 -1.20 5.19
N TRP A 91 3.74 -2.12 4.25
CA TRP A 91 2.41 -2.71 3.99
C TRP A 91 1.80 -3.42 5.19
N TYR A 92 2.62 -3.90 6.14
CA TYR A 92 2.13 -4.47 7.39
C TYR A 92 1.39 -3.41 8.23
N ARG A 93 1.92 -2.18 8.27
CA ARG A 93 1.28 -1.04 8.97
C ARG A 93 0.00 -0.60 8.30
N VAL A 94 -0.04 -0.59 6.96
CA VAL A 94 -1.27 -0.33 6.20
C VAL A 94 -2.34 -1.35 6.58
N THR A 95 -1.98 -2.63 6.61
CA THR A 95 -2.91 -3.72 7.01
C THR A 95 -3.39 -3.52 8.45
N ALA A 96 -2.51 -3.14 9.38
CA ALA A 96 -2.88 -2.94 10.78
C ALA A 96 -3.89 -1.79 10.94
N VAL A 97 -3.68 -0.69 10.22
CA VAL A 97 -4.60 0.44 10.20
C VAL A 97 -5.95 0.05 9.60
N VAL A 98 -6.00 -0.76 8.53
CA VAL A 98 -7.26 -1.29 7.98
C VAL A 98 -8.07 -2.05 9.05
N ILE A 99 -7.41 -2.86 9.88
CA ILE A 99 -8.08 -3.58 10.97
C ILE A 99 -8.66 -2.60 12.00
N VAL A 100 -7.88 -1.59 12.41
CA VAL A 100 -8.36 -0.58 13.35
C VAL A 100 -9.52 0.22 12.78
N LEU A 101 -9.44 0.65 11.52
CA LEU A 101 -10.52 1.36 10.84
C LEU A 101 -11.77 0.50 10.73
N ARG A 102 -11.63 -0.81 10.49
CA ARG A 102 -12.74 -1.75 10.61
C ARG A 102 -13.30 -1.72 12.02
N GLU A 103 -12.52 -1.91 13.07
CA GLU A 103 -13.03 -1.87 14.46
C GLU A 103 -13.73 -0.55 14.83
N LYS A 104 -13.41 0.55 14.14
CA LYS A 104 -14.06 1.86 14.28
C LYS A 104 -15.27 2.08 13.37
N GLY A 105 -15.70 1.08 12.62
CA GLY A 105 -16.89 1.18 11.77
C GLY A 105 -16.68 1.98 10.49
N VAL A 106 -15.43 2.20 10.06
CA VAL A 106 -15.12 2.81 8.75
C VAL A 106 -15.32 1.82 7.61
N TYR A 107 -15.15 0.54 7.89
CA TYR A 107 -15.47 -0.56 6.99
C TYR A 107 -16.58 -1.45 7.56
N ARG A 108 -17.20 -2.21 6.66
CA ARG A 108 -18.22 -3.23 6.95
C ARG A 108 -17.81 -4.18 8.08
N GLN A 109 -18.69 -4.31 9.09
CA GLN A 109 -18.48 -5.17 10.25
C GLN A 109 -18.80 -6.65 10.01
N ASP A 110 -19.61 -6.95 8.99
CA ASP A 110 -19.95 -8.33 8.62
C ASP A 110 -18.77 -9.07 7.95
N MET A 111 -17.77 -8.33 7.45
CA MET A 111 -16.52 -8.90 6.95
C MET A 111 -15.52 -9.04 8.08
N THR A 112 -14.76 -10.13 8.13
CA THR A 112 -13.64 -10.29 9.06
C THR A 112 -12.41 -9.48 8.61
N ALA A 113 -11.47 -9.21 9.53
CA ALA A 113 -10.17 -8.61 9.21
C ALA A 113 -9.42 -9.38 8.12
N VAL A 114 -9.45 -10.72 8.18
CA VAL A 114 -8.84 -11.60 7.16
C VAL A 114 -9.49 -11.40 5.79
N GLN A 115 -10.81 -11.25 5.72
CA GLN A 115 -11.51 -11.04 4.45
C GLN A 115 -11.16 -9.68 3.85
N LEU A 116 -11.15 -8.59 4.63
CA LEU A 116 -10.70 -7.29 4.14
C LEU A 116 -9.25 -7.33 3.65
N HIS A 117 -8.35 -8.00 4.39
CA HIS A 117 -6.96 -8.19 3.97
C HIS A 117 -6.85 -8.90 2.61
N LYS A 118 -7.58 -10.00 2.43
CA LYS A 118 -7.60 -10.75 1.17
C LYS A 118 -8.06 -9.89 -0.01
N ARG A 119 -9.07 -9.03 0.20
CA ARG A 119 -9.54 -8.07 -0.81
C ARG A 119 -8.51 -6.99 -1.11
N LEU A 120 -7.89 -6.43 -0.08
CA LEU A 120 -6.83 -5.43 -0.19
C LEU A 120 -5.63 -5.95 -1.02
N GLU A 121 -5.22 -7.18 -0.75
CA GLU A 121 -4.11 -7.84 -1.45
C GLU A 121 -4.50 -8.39 -2.85
N GLY A 122 -5.80 -8.48 -3.16
CA GLY A 122 -6.28 -9.08 -4.41
C GLY A 122 -6.02 -10.59 -4.49
N THR A 123 -6.13 -11.32 -3.38
CA THR A 123 -5.83 -12.76 -3.31
C THR A 123 -6.83 -13.53 -2.45
N ASN A 124 -6.95 -14.84 -2.71
CA ASN A 124 -7.79 -15.74 -1.91
C ASN A 124 -7.06 -16.32 -0.68
N ARG A 125 -5.75 -16.08 -0.57
CA ARG A 125 -4.90 -16.65 0.48
C ARG A 125 -4.44 -15.58 1.47
N VAL A 126 -4.20 -15.99 2.71
CA VAL A 126 -3.58 -15.11 3.71
C VAL A 126 -2.10 -14.96 3.32
N THR A 127 -1.64 -13.71 3.18
CA THR A 127 -0.26 -13.41 2.81
C THR A 127 0.61 -13.23 4.05
N ASN A 128 1.94 -13.23 3.86
CA ASN A 128 2.90 -12.97 4.93
C ASN A 128 2.64 -11.64 5.64
N ARG A 129 2.05 -10.66 4.95
CA ARG A 129 1.70 -9.35 5.52
C ARG A 129 0.70 -9.46 6.66
N TYR A 130 -0.32 -10.30 6.50
CA TYR A 130 -1.29 -10.55 7.56
C TYR A 130 -0.69 -11.41 8.68
N ASN A 131 0.04 -12.47 8.33
CA ASN A 131 0.65 -13.35 9.32
C ASN A 131 1.71 -12.64 10.19
N GLY A 132 2.40 -11.65 9.61
CA GLY A 132 3.42 -10.85 10.30
C GLY A 132 2.88 -9.60 11.02
N ILE A 133 1.58 -9.34 10.95
CA ILE A 133 0.99 -8.06 11.39
C ILE A 133 1.17 -7.78 12.88
N SER A 134 1.27 -8.82 13.71
CA SER A 134 1.43 -8.70 15.17
C SER A 134 2.65 -7.87 15.57
N ARG A 135 3.69 -7.81 14.71
CA ARG A 135 4.91 -7.02 14.91
C ARG A 135 4.73 -5.54 14.54
N TYR A 136 3.60 -5.18 13.96
CA TYR A 136 3.29 -3.88 13.38
C TYR A 136 1.94 -3.34 13.88
N LEU A 137 1.46 -3.83 15.02
CA LEU A 137 0.29 -3.29 15.67
C LEU A 137 0.57 -1.87 16.17
N LEU A 138 -0.44 -1.01 16.08
CA LEU A 138 -0.34 0.35 16.56
C LEU A 138 -0.27 0.38 18.09
N GLU A 139 0.60 1.21 18.64
CA GLU A 139 0.66 1.49 20.07
C GLU A 139 -0.55 2.32 20.52
N ARG A 140 -0.80 2.35 21.84
CA ARG A 140 -1.95 3.08 22.42
C ARG A 140 -2.01 4.54 21.97
N ARG A 141 -0.86 5.21 21.88
CA ARG A 141 -0.78 6.61 21.42
C ARG A 141 -1.21 6.76 19.96
N GLU A 142 -0.74 5.86 19.10
CA GLU A 142 -1.04 5.85 17.66
C GLU A 142 -2.52 5.53 17.41
N LEU A 143 -3.07 4.56 18.16
CA LEU A 143 -4.49 4.23 18.15
C LEU A 143 -5.36 5.44 18.54
N ASN A 144 -4.92 6.25 19.50
CA ASN A 144 -5.64 7.47 19.88
C ASN A 144 -5.66 8.50 18.73
N PHE A 145 -4.59 8.65 17.96
CA PHE A 145 -4.59 9.53 16.79
C PHE A 145 -5.54 9.04 15.71
N VAL A 146 -5.50 7.75 15.37
CA VAL A 146 -6.43 7.16 14.41
C VAL A 146 -7.87 7.37 14.86
N ARG A 147 -8.16 7.16 16.15
CA ARG A 147 -9.49 7.40 16.73
C ARG A 147 -9.92 8.86 16.58
N GLN A 148 -9.07 9.81 16.96
CA GLN A 148 -9.36 11.24 16.83
C GLN A 148 -9.62 11.65 15.38
N ILE A 149 -8.87 11.08 14.43
CA ILE A 149 -9.10 11.31 13.01
C ILE A 149 -10.48 10.79 12.62
N VAL A 150 -10.82 9.54 12.92
CA VAL A 150 -12.12 8.95 12.56
C VAL A 150 -13.28 9.73 13.17
N GLU A 151 -13.17 10.16 14.42
CA GLU A 151 -14.20 10.96 15.12
C GLU A 151 -14.50 12.28 14.39
N ARG A 152 -13.51 12.92 13.74
CA ARG A 152 -13.73 14.15 12.94
C ARG A 152 -14.60 13.93 11.70
N PHE A 153 -14.67 12.70 11.20
CA PHE A 153 -15.41 12.32 9.99
C PHE A 153 -16.63 11.43 10.28
N SER A 154 -17.06 11.38 11.54
CA SER A 154 -18.21 10.57 11.98
C SER A 154 -19.47 11.43 12.23
N HIS A 155 -19.45 12.69 11.80
CA HIS A 155 -20.53 13.68 11.96
C HIS A 155 -21.05 14.16 10.60
#